data_AF-A0A6N7XL36-F1
#
_entry.id   AF-A0A6N7XL36-F1
#
_cell.length_a   1.000
_cell.length_b   1.000
_cell.length_c   1.000
_cell.angle_alpha   90.00
_cell.angle_beta   90.00
_cell.angle_gamma   90.00
#
_symmetry.space_group_name_H-M   'P 1'
#
loop_
_entity.id
_entity.type
_entity.pdbx_description
1 polymer ?
#
loop_
_entity_poly.entity_id
_entity_poly.type
_entity_poly.pdbx_seq_one_letter_code
_entity_poly.pdbx_strand_id
1 'polypeptide(L)'
;MIMTVTELRSYITTEETDAMLQMKLDAVEKIVQNHTHNNFHEYANNGEINYPADIKLGAINLLKWDMDNRDKIGIQSETISRHSVTYADANGDNYVQGYPRALMGFLRPYVKARF
;
A
#
# COMPACT_ATOMS: atom_id res chain seq x y z
N MET A 1 3.29 -10.77 -8.70
CA MET A 1 3.58 -9.33 -8.87
C MET A 1 2.30 -8.61 -9.22
N ILE A 2 1.88 -7.73 -8.33
CA ILE A 2 0.65 -6.93 -8.45
C ILE A 2 0.61 -6.05 -9.71
N MET A 3 1.79 -5.53 -10.11
CA MET A 3 2.07 -4.86 -11.38
C MET A 3 3.58 -4.85 -11.64
N THR A 4 4.00 -4.42 -12.83
CA THR A 4 5.43 -4.26 -13.16
C THR A 4 5.99 -2.93 -12.67
N VAL A 5 7.32 -2.84 -12.46
CA VAL A 5 7.98 -1.58 -12.10
C VAL A 5 7.81 -0.53 -13.20
N THR A 6 7.87 -0.94 -14.47
CA THR A 6 7.63 -0.06 -15.63
C THR A 6 6.22 0.52 -15.61
N GLU A 7 5.21 -0.31 -15.32
CA GLU A 7 3.82 0.14 -15.16
C GLU A 7 3.70 1.12 -13.99
N LEU A 8 4.29 0.80 -12.83
CA LEU A 8 4.27 1.67 -11.66
C LEU A 8 4.86 3.06 -11.98
N ARG A 9 6.00 3.13 -12.68
CA ARG A 9 6.67 4.38 -13.06
C ARG A 9 5.84 5.29 -13.98
N SER A 10 4.80 4.77 -14.63
CA SER A 10 3.85 5.62 -15.37
C SER A 10 2.92 6.44 -14.46
N TYR A 11 2.76 6.02 -13.19
CA TYR A 11 1.85 6.63 -12.22
C TYR A 11 2.55 7.38 -11.08
N ILE A 12 3.84 7.12 -10.86
CA ILE A 12 4.65 7.73 -9.80
C ILE A 12 5.94 8.32 -10.36
N THR A 13 6.38 9.44 -9.81
CA THR A 13 7.69 10.04 -10.10
C THR A 13 8.57 9.86 -8.87
N THR A 14 9.67 9.12 -9.03
CA THR A 14 10.58 8.79 -7.93
C THR A 14 11.98 8.48 -8.45
N GLU A 15 12.99 8.87 -7.67
CA GLU A 15 14.41 8.56 -7.91
C GLU A 15 14.82 7.21 -7.33
N GLU A 16 13.90 6.49 -6.65
CA GLU A 16 14.17 5.15 -6.14
C GLU A 16 14.58 4.20 -7.27
N THR A 17 15.48 3.26 -6.96
CA THR A 17 15.95 2.25 -7.91
C THR A 17 14.84 1.24 -8.24
N ASP A 18 14.90 0.65 -9.44
CA ASP A 18 13.93 -0.37 -9.85
C ASP A 18 13.88 -1.56 -8.89
N ALA A 19 15.03 -1.94 -8.33
CA ALA A 19 15.12 -2.99 -7.32
C ALA A 19 14.35 -2.62 -6.04
N MET A 20 14.44 -1.36 -5.60
CA MET A 20 13.67 -0.89 -4.43
C MET A 20 12.17 -0.89 -4.71
N LEU A 21 11.77 -0.39 -5.89
CA LEU A 21 10.36 -0.37 -6.30
C LEU A 21 9.79 -1.79 -6.41
N GLN A 22 10.58 -2.74 -6.90
CA GLN A 22 10.21 -4.15 -6.95
C GLN A 22 9.97 -4.71 -5.54
N MET A 23 10.92 -4.50 -4.62
CA MET A 23 10.77 -4.95 -3.22
C MET A 23 9.54 -4.34 -2.54
N LYS A 24 9.26 -3.06 -2.81
CA LYS A 24 8.07 -2.37 -2.29
C LYS A 24 6.78 -2.96 -2.85
N LEU A 25 6.73 -3.24 -4.15
CA LEU A 25 5.59 -3.90 -4.79
C LEU A 25 5.34 -5.30 -4.21
N ASP A 26 6.40 -6.08 -4.01
CA ASP A 26 6.30 -7.42 -3.40
C ASP A 26 5.79 -7.35 -1.96
N ALA A 27 6.26 -6.37 -1.18
CA ALA A 27 5.78 -6.14 0.18
C ALA A 27 4.29 -5.76 0.21
N VAL A 28 3.86 -4.84 -0.66
CA VAL A 28 2.45 -4.45 -0.78
C VAL A 28 1.59 -5.63 -1.21
N GLU A 29 2.03 -6.43 -2.17
CA GLU A 29 1.33 -7.65 -2.59
C GLU A 29 1.14 -8.62 -1.43
N LYS A 30 2.17 -8.85 -0.61
CA LYS A 30 2.06 -9.69 0.59
C LYS A 30 1.11 -9.13 1.62
N ILE A 31 1.11 -7.82 1.84
CA ILE A 31 0.16 -7.17 2.75
C ILE A 31 -1.28 -7.36 2.26
N VAL A 32 -1.52 -7.16 0.97
CA VAL A 32 -2.83 -7.36 0.33
C VAL A 32 -3.29 -8.81 0.48
N GLN A 33 -2.45 -9.79 0.15
CA GLN A 33 -2.76 -11.21 0.28
C GLN A 33 -3.05 -11.62 1.72
N ASN A 34 -2.22 -11.15 2.67
CA ASN A 34 -2.38 -11.47 4.09
C ASN A 34 -3.64 -10.83 4.68
N HIS A 35 -3.94 -9.57 4.31
CA HIS A 35 -5.12 -8.87 4.81
C HIS A 35 -6.41 -9.47 4.27
N THR A 36 -6.43 -9.79 2.97
CA THR A 36 -7.61 -10.35 2.30
C THR A 36 -7.76 -11.86 2.50
N HIS A 37 -6.71 -12.55 2.95
CA HIS A 37 -6.64 -14.01 2.94
C HIS A 37 -6.95 -14.60 1.54
N ASN A 38 -6.57 -13.85 0.50
CA ASN A 38 -6.83 -14.19 -0.89
C ASN A 38 -5.51 -14.23 -1.65
N ASN A 39 -5.26 -15.33 -2.36
CA ASN A 39 -4.10 -15.49 -3.23
C ASN A 39 -4.37 -14.99 -4.67
N PHE A 40 -5.59 -14.52 -4.96
CA PHE A 40 -5.99 -13.96 -6.26
C PHE A 40 -5.86 -14.95 -7.44
N HIS A 41 -5.78 -16.26 -7.18
CA HIS A 41 -5.68 -17.28 -8.23
C HIS A 41 -6.88 -17.27 -9.20
N GLU A 42 -8.04 -16.76 -8.77
CA GLU A 42 -9.22 -16.58 -9.62
C GLU A 42 -9.01 -15.59 -10.78
N TYR A 43 -8.00 -14.72 -10.66
CA TYR A 43 -7.61 -13.79 -11.72
C TYR A 43 -6.40 -14.29 -12.54
N ALA A 44 -6.01 -15.55 -12.37
CA ALA A 44 -4.93 -16.13 -13.15
C ALA A 44 -5.34 -16.34 -14.62
N ASN A 45 -4.56 -15.79 -15.55
CA ASN A 45 -4.66 -16.05 -16.97
C ASN A 45 -3.38 -16.74 -17.43
N ASN A 46 -3.48 -17.95 -17.98
CA ASN A 46 -2.34 -18.76 -18.43
C ASN A 46 -1.22 -18.94 -17.38
N GLY A 47 -1.58 -19.03 -16.10
CA GLY A 47 -0.63 -19.22 -14.98
C GLY A 47 -0.10 -17.92 -14.36
N GLU A 48 -0.41 -16.76 -14.93
CA GLU A 48 -0.03 -15.45 -14.39
C GLU A 48 -1.24 -14.78 -13.73
N ILE A 49 -1.09 -14.34 -12.48
CA ILE A 49 -2.16 -13.64 -11.74
C ILE A 49 -2.30 -12.20 -12.28
N ASN A 50 -3.43 -11.89 -12.91
CA ASN A 50 -3.73 -10.55 -13.38
C ASN A 50 -4.63 -9.82 -12.36
N TYR A 51 -4.01 -9.07 -11.45
CA TYR A 51 -4.75 -8.39 -10.39
C TYR A 51 -5.82 -7.42 -10.92
N PRO A 52 -6.97 -7.32 -10.24
CA PRO A 52 -8.01 -6.33 -10.55
C PRO A 52 -7.49 -4.90 -10.55
N ALA A 53 -8.08 -4.04 -11.39
CA ALA A 53 -7.69 -2.64 -11.51
C ALA A 53 -7.77 -1.89 -10.18
N ASP A 54 -8.78 -2.16 -9.35
CA ASP A 54 -8.94 -1.52 -8.02
C ASP A 54 -7.78 -1.89 -7.08
N ILE A 55 -7.31 -3.14 -7.13
CA ILE A 55 -6.18 -3.61 -6.33
C ILE A 55 -4.88 -2.94 -6.79
N LYS A 56 -4.68 -2.82 -8.11
CA LYS A 56 -3.53 -2.11 -8.68
C LYS A 56 -3.54 -0.63 -8.28
N LEU A 57 -4.68 0.05 -8.41
CA LEU A 57 -4.84 1.45 -8.01
C LEU A 57 -4.60 1.65 -6.51
N GLY A 58 -5.15 0.76 -5.67
CA GLY A 58 -4.93 0.77 -4.24
C GLY A 58 -3.44 0.62 -3.89
N ALA A 59 -2.73 -0.30 -4.54
CA ALA A 59 -1.28 -0.46 -4.37
C ALA A 59 -0.49 0.80 -4.74
N ILE A 60 -0.84 1.46 -5.86
CA ILE A 60 -0.23 2.74 -6.25
C ILE A 60 -0.45 3.79 -5.17
N ASN A 61 -1.67 3.92 -4.65
CA ASN A 61 -1.99 4.89 -3.61
C ASN A 61 -1.27 4.61 -2.29
N LEU A 62 -1.12 3.33 -1.92
CA LEU A 62 -0.33 2.92 -0.75
C LEU A 62 1.15 3.30 -0.91
N LEU A 63 1.72 3.07 -2.09
CA LEU A 63 3.12 3.42 -2.38
C LEU A 63 3.35 4.93 -2.42
N LYS A 64 2.43 5.71 -3.00
CA LYS A 64 2.48 7.18 -2.95
C LYS A 64 2.45 7.67 -1.51
N TRP A 65 1.53 7.14 -0.70
CA TRP A 65 1.44 7.49 0.71
C TRP A 65 2.72 7.13 1.47
N ASP A 66 3.29 5.94 1.22
CA ASP A 66 4.56 5.52 1.81
C ASP A 66 5.69 6.50 1.45
N MET A 67 5.81 6.92 0.20
CA MET A 67 6.84 7.89 -0.21
C MET A 67 6.74 9.24 0.52
N ASP A 68 5.53 9.73 0.77
CA ASP A 68 5.31 11.04 1.41
C ASP A 68 5.34 10.99 2.95
N ASN A 69 5.08 9.81 3.54
CA ASN A 69 4.80 9.68 4.98
C ASN A 69 5.71 8.71 5.71
N ARG A 70 6.45 7.82 5.05
CA ARG A 70 7.26 6.78 5.71
C ARG A 70 8.29 7.36 6.68
N ASP A 71 8.92 8.47 6.33
CA ASP A 71 9.89 9.16 7.18
C ASP A 71 9.23 9.83 8.40
N LYS A 72 7.91 10.01 8.37
CA LYS A 72 7.10 10.63 9.42
C LYS A 72 6.37 9.59 10.29
N ILE A 73 6.39 8.31 9.93
CA ILE A 73 5.78 7.24 10.71
C ILE A 73 6.53 7.11 12.05
N GLY A 74 5.85 7.38 13.16
CA GLY A 74 6.42 7.35 14.51
C GLY A 74 6.83 8.72 15.08
N ILE A 75 6.68 9.81 14.32
CA ILE A 75 6.92 11.17 14.81
C ILE A 75 5.60 11.78 15.30
N GLN A 76 5.37 11.82 16.62
CA GLN A 76 4.11 12.29 17.22
C GLN A 76 3.85 13.80 17.06
N SER A 77 4.89 14.61 16.93
CA SER A 77 4.75 16.04 16.65
C SER A 77 6.08 16.62 16.20
N GLU A 78 6.08 17.35 15.09
CA GLU A 78 7.17 18.28 14.77
C GLU A 78 6.68 19.69 15.14
N THR A 79 7.28 20.29 16.17
CA THR A 79 7.00 21.69 16.50
C THR A 79 7.92 22.58 15.67
N ILE A 80 7.41 23.12 14.56
CA ILE A 80 8.08 24.20 13.82
C ILE A 80 7.53 25.52 14.35
N SER A 81 8.43 26.44 14.65
CA SER A 81 8.12 27.74 15.27
C SER A 81 6.91 28.41 14.59
N ARG A 82 5.80 28.48 15.34
CA ARG A 82 4.52 29.13 15.01
C ARG A 82 3.55 28.39 14.05
N HIS A 83 3.72 27.09 13.80
CA HIS A 83 2.68 26.23 13.24
C HIS A 83 2.76 24.82 13.85
N SER A 84 1.75 24.42 14.62
CA SER A 84 1.61 23.04 15.09
C SER A 84 0.85 22.26 14.01
N VAL A 85 1.53 21.31 13.36
CA VAL A 85 0.87 20.33 12.49
C VAL A 85 0.62 19.09 13.33
N THR A 86 -0.63 18.89 13.74
CA THR A 86 -1.05 17.65 14.43
C THR A 86 -1.17 16.55 13.39
N TYR A 87 -0.18 15.68 13.31
CA TYR A 87 -0.33 14.43 12.57
C TYR A 87 -1.36 13.56 13.30
N ALA A 88 -2.21 12.86 12.54
CA ALA A 88 -3.27 12.03 13.12
C ALA A 88 -2.67 11.04 14.13
N ASP A 89 -3.22 11.04 15.34
CA ASP A 89 -2.76 10.22 16.45
C ASP A 89 -2.60 8.76 15.99
N ALA A 90 -1.38 8.22 16.08
CA ALA A 90 -1.04 6.85 15.70
C ALA A 90 -1.57 5.83 16.73
N ASN A 91 -2.75 6.08 17.30
CA ASN A 91 -3.49 5.09 18.06
C ASN A 91 -3.82 3.92 17.12
N GLY A 92 -3.51 2.70 17.58
CA GLY A 92 -3.54 1.46 16.78
C GLY A 92 -4.86 1.16 16.08
N ASP A 93 -5.96 1.83 16.44
CA ASP A 93 -7.26 1.71 15.77
C ASP A 93 -7.32 2.40 14.40
N ASN A 94 -6.49 3.43 14.14
CA ASN A 94 -6.53 4.18 12.88
C ASN A 94 -5.65 3.57 11.78
N TYR A 95 -4.79 2.61 12.12
CA TYR A 95 -3.84 1.99 11.21
C TYR A 95 -4.09 0.49 11.09
N VAL A 96 -3.79 -0.06 9.92
CA VAL A 96 -3.85 -1.48 9.61
C VAL A 96 -2.59 -1.84 8.83
N GLN A 97 -1.78 -2.77 9.37
CA GLN A 97 -0.53 -3.22 8.72
C GLN A 97 0.42 -2.06 8.35
N GLY A 98 0.48 -1.02 9.19
CA GLY A 98 1.33 0.17 8.96
C GLY A 98 0.73 1.25 8.06
N TYR A 99 -0.46 1.03 7.48
CA TYR A 99 -1.15 2.00 6.63
C TYR A 99 -2.43 2.54 7.29
N PRO A 100 -2.83 3.80 7.02
CA PRO A 100 -4.11 4.34 7.45
C PRO A 100 -5.27 3.44 7.01
N ARG A 101 -6.21 3.16 7.92
CA ARG A 101 -7.39 2.31 7.65
C ARG A 101 -8.22 2.82 6.46
N ALA A 102 -8.26 4.13 6.25
CA ALA A 102 -8.94 4.76 5.11
C ALA A 102 -8.35 4.32 3.76
N LEU A 103 -7.03 4.12 3.68
CA LEU A 103 -6.36 3.64 2.46
C LEU A 103 -6.55 2.14 2.23
N MET A 104 -6.86 1.36 3.28
CA MET A 104 -7.04 -0.09 3.18
C MET A 104 -8.47 -0.50 2.81
N GLY A 105 -9.41 0.46 2.74
CA GLY A 105 -10.83 0.18 2.52
C GLY A 105 -11.15 -0.55 1.21
N PHE A 106 -10.35 -0.34 0.16
CA PHE A 106 -10.55 -0.99 -1.15
C PHE A 106 -10.36 -2.51 -1.12
N LEU A 107 -9.73 -3.06 -0.07
CA LEU A 107 -9.51 -4.49 0.09
C LEU A 107 -10.74 -5.26 0.56
N ARG A 108 -11.73 -4.57 1.15
CA ARG A 108 -12.91 -5.18 1.77
C ARG A 108 -13.67 -6.16 0.85
N PRO A 109 -13.90 -5.89 -0.45
CA PRO A 109 -14.61 -6.81 -1.35
C PRO A 109 -13.83 -8.10 -1.64
N TYR A 110 -12.51 -8.07 -1.48
CA TYR A 110 -11.60 -9.15 -1.85
C TYR A 110 -11.27 -10.08 -0.68
N VAL A 111 -11.79 -9.78 0.53
CA VAL A 111 -11.57 -10.58 1.74
C VAL A 111 -12.32 -11.91 1.64
N LYS A 112 -11.59 -13.02 1.73
CA LYS A 112 -12.17 -14.37 1.79
C LYS A 112 -12.49 -14.76 3.22
N ALA A 113 -13.61 -15.48 3.41
CA ALA A 113 -14.00 -16.00 4.71
C ALA A 113 -12.96 -17.00 5.23
N ARG A 114 -12.60 -16.85 6.51
CA ARG A 114 -11.73 -17.79 7.23
C ARG A 114 -12.64 -18.78 7.95
N PHE A 115 -12.61 -20.03 7.52
CA PHE A 115 -13.27 -21.15 8.20
C PHE A 115 -12.22 -21.99 8.92
#